data_AF-A0A0H1R857-F1
#
_entry.id   AF-A0A0H1R857-F1
#
_cell.length_a   1.000
_cell.length_b   1.000
_cell.length_c   1.000
_cell.angle_alpha   90.00
_cell.angle_beta   90.00
_cell.angle_gamma   90.00
#
_symmetry.space_group_name_H-M   'P 1'
#
loop_
_entity.id
_entity.type
_entity.pdbx_description
1 polymer ?
#
loop_
_entity_poly.entity_id
_entity_poly.type
_entity_poly.pdbx_seq_one_letter_code
_entity_poly.pdbx_strand_id
1 'polypeptide(L)'
;MAGSVNKVILVGNLGRDPEVRHTNDGRKVVSFRMATSETWKDKATGERKEKTEWHSVVIFNENLARVAEQYLKKGSKVYVEGKLKTRKWEDQSGTERYTTEVALEQFRGELTLLDGAERRAPSEDDYGETRTRSQDYGAAKSGTVQRGGSLGVSRNHDLDDDIPF
;
A
#
# COMPACT_ATOMS: atom_id res chain seq x y z
N MET A 1 -32.55 -18.15 -14.39
CA MET A 1 -31.30 -18.38 -13.62
C MET A 1 -30.16 -17.68 -14.35
N ALA A 2 -29.58 -16.63 -13.77
CA ALA A 2 -28.35 -16.02 -14.31
C ALA A 2 -27.16 -16.86 -13.82
N GLY A 3 -26.59 -17.70 -14.69
CA GLY A 3 -25.66 -18.77 -14.34
C GLY A 3 -24.19 -18.46 -14.63
N SER A 4 -23.76 -17.20 -14.61
CA SER A 4 -22.36 -16.84 -14.88
C SER A 4 -21.79 -15.91 -13.81
N VAL A 5 -20.49 -16.02 -13.59
CA VAL A 5 -19.70 -15.17 -12.69
C VAL A 5 -18.62 -14.49 -13.50
N ASN A 6 -18.55 -13.16 -13.38
CA ASN A 6 -17.45 -12.35 -13.88
C ASN A 6 -16.91 -11.55 -12.71
N LYS A 7 -15.75 -11.97 -12.20
CA LYS A 7 -15.05 -11.37 -11.08
C LYS A 7 -13.57 -11.33 -11.41
N VAL A 8 -12.95 -10.18 -11.19
CA VAL A 8 -11.51 -9.95 -11.28
C VAL A 8 -11.04 -9.46 -9.92
N ILE A 9 -9.99 -10.08 -9.41
CA ILE A 9 -9.30 -9.66 -8.19
C ILE A 9 -7.85 -9.38 -8.55
N LEU A 10 -7.37 -8.18 -8.23
CA LEU A 10 -5.99 -7.77 -8.48
C LEU A 10 -5.41 -7.14 -7.23
N VAL A 11 -4.13 -7.43 -6.98
CA VAL A 11 -3.30 -6.70 -6.03
C VAL A 11 -2.08 -6.22 -6.77
N GLY A 12 -1.82 -4.91 -6.76
CA GLY A 12 -0.74 -4.34 -7.54
C GLY A 12 -0.51 -2.88 -7.24
N ASN A 13 0.36 -2.26 -8.02
CA ASN A 13 0.79 -0.89 -7.82
C ASN A 13 0.36 0.00 -9.00
N LEU A 14 -0.07 1.23 -8.72
CA LEU A 14 -0.38 2.21 -9.76
C LEU A 14 0.87 2.63 -10.53
N GLY A 15 0.82 2.62 -11.86
CA GLY A 15 1.93 3.08 -12.70
C GLY A 15 2.02 4.59 -12.87
N ARG A 16 0.89 5.29 -12.68
CA ARG A 16 0.76 6.75 -12.75
C ARG A 16 -0.37 7.21 -11.82
N ASP A 17 -0.46 8.52 -11.62
CA ASP A 17 -1.56 9.12 -10.87
C ASP A 17 -2.92 8.81 -11.52
N PRO A 18 -3.99 8.66 -10.71
CA PRO A 18 -5.32 8.39 -11.22
C PRO A 18 -5.86 9.58 -12.03
N GLU A 19 -6.55 9.28 -13.12
CA GLU A 19 -7.22 10.26 -13.97
C GLU A 19 -8.69 10.39 -13.55
N VAL A 20 -9.10 11.60 -13.19
CA VAL A 20 -10.48 11.91 -12.80
C VAL A 20 -11.21 12.55 -13.98
N ARG A 21 -12.39 12.04 -14.30
CA ARG A 21 -13.29 12.59 -15.32
C ARG A 21 -14.69 12.75 -14.76
N HIS A 22 -15.40 13.75 -15.26
CA HIS A 22 -16.82 13.93 -15.01
C HIS A 22 -17.61 13.49 -16.24
N THR A 23 -18.61 12.65 -16.03
CA THR A 23 -19.58 12.28 -17.07
C THR A 23 -20.54 13.45 -17.31
N ASN A 24 -21.26 13.41 -18.45
CA ASN A 24 -22.29 14.39 -18.79
C ASN A 24 -23.38 14.52 -17.72
N ASP A 25 -23.64 13.44 -16.98
CA ASP A 25 -24.61 13.41 -15.89
C ASP A 25 -24.03 13.95 -14.55
N GLY A 26 -22.83 14.55 -14.57
CA GLY A 26 -22.15 15.09 -13.39
C GLY A 26 -21.45 14.05 -12.51
N ARG A 27 -21.64 12.75 -12.76
CA ARG A 27 -21.01 11.66 -11.99
C ARG A 27 -19.50 11.62 -12.19
N LYS A 28 -18.77 11.37 -11.11
CA LYS A 28 -17.31 11.24 -11.10
C LYS A 28 -16.90 9.82 -11.50
N VAL A 29 -15.97 9.72 -12.44
CA VAL A 29 -15.37 8.48 -12.90
C VAL A 29 -13.86 8.60 -12.74
N VAL A 30 -13.25 7.62 -12.07
CA VAL A 30 -11.80 7.57 -11.88
C VAL A 30 -11.24 6.39 -12.66
N SER A 31 -10.17 6.62 -13.41
CA SER A 31 -9.46 5.57 -14.13
C SER A 31 -7.97 5.59 -13.83
N PHE A 32 -7.36 4.43 -13.67
CA PHE A 32 -5.92 4.30 -13.45
C PHE A 32 -5.36 3.02 -14.09
N ARG A 33 -4.04 3.01 -14.27
CA ARG A 33 -3.27 1.86 -14.76
C ARG A 33 -2.51 1.24 -13.60
N MET A 34 -2.65 -0.06 -13.38
CA MET A 34 -1.90 -0.79 -12.35
C MET A 34 -1.11 -1.95 -12.95
N ALA A 35 -0.02 -2.33 -12.27
CA ALA A 35 0.83 -3.43 -12.65
C ALA A 35 0.72 -4.59 -11.66
N THR A 36 0.77 -5.82 -12.20
CA THR A 36 0.98 -7.05 -11.42
C THR A 36 2.18 -7.79 -12.02
N SER A 37 3.08 -8.31 -11.17
CA SER A 37 4.29 -8.99 -11.63
C SER A 37 4.33 -10.43 -11.14
N GLU A 38 4.69 -11.35 -12.02
CA GLU A 38 4.96 -12.75 -11.71
C GLU A 38 6.43 -13.05 -11.93
N THR A 39 7.05 -13.78 -10.99
CA THR A 39 8.42 -14.25 -11.11
C THR A 39 8.44 -15.77 -11.12
N TRP A 40 9.12 -16.38 -12.08
CA TRP A 40 9.32 -17.83 -12.13
C TRP A 40 10.74 -18.19 -12.58
N LYS A 41 11.15 -19.43 -12.32
CA LYS A 41 12.41 -19.98 -12.82
C LYS A 41 12.16 -20.72 -14.14
N ASP A 42 12.87 -20.36 -15.19
CA ASP A 42 12.80 -21.04 -16.47
C ASP A 42 13.35 -22.46 -16.34
N LYS A 43 12.59 -23.45 -16.83
CA LYS A 43 12.96 -24.87 -16.66
C LYS A 43 14.08 -25.31 -17.61
N ALA A 44 14.27 -24.63 -18.74
CA ALA A 44 15.30 -24.97 -19.72
C ALA A 44 16.64 -24.29 -19.40
N THR A 45 16.61 -23.02 -19.00
CA THR A 45 17.84 -22.25 -18.73
C THR A 45 18.20 -22.17 -17.26
N GLY A 46 17.24 -22.41 -16.35
CA GLY A 46 17.44 -22.24 -14.91
C GLY A 46 17.45 -20.78 -14.46
N GLU A 47 17.21 -19.82 -15.35
CA GLU A 47 17.24 -18.39 -15.05
C GLU A 47 15.93 -17.92 -14.40
N ARG A 48 16.02 -16.89 -13.54
CA ARG A 48 14.85 -16.23 -12.97
C ARG A 48 14.29 -15.24 -14.00
N LYS A 49 13.04 -15.43 -14.40
CA LYS A 49 12.28 -14.55 -15.31
C LYS A 49 11.20 -13.80 -14.54
N GLU A 50 10.90 -12.59 -15.01
CA GLU A 50 9.83 -11.74 -14.49
C GLU A 50 8.94 -11.29 -15.64
N LYS A 51 7.62 -11.27 -15.42
CA LYS A 51 6.64 -10.73 -16.35
C LYS A 51 5.71 -9.79 -15.61
N THR A 52 5.58 -8.58 -16.14
CA THR A 52 4.69 -7.56 -15.62
C THR A 52 3.51 -7.38 -16.56
N GLU A 53 2.31 -7.57 -16.04
CA GLU A 53 1.05 -7.32 -16.73
C GLU A 53 0.47 -5.99 -16.29
N TRP A 54 -0.12 -5.27 -17.25
CA TRP A 54 -0.67 -3.94 -17.03
C TRP A 54 -2.18 -3.92 -17.22
N HIS A 55 -2.89 -3.55 -16.17
CA HIS A 55 -4.36 -3.57 -16.10
C HIS A 55 -4.89 -2.15 -16.17
N SER A 56 -5.97 -1.96 -16.93
CA SER A 56 -6.74 -0.72 -16.96
C SER A 56 -7.93 -0.86 -16.01
N VAL A 57 -8.02 -0.02 -14.99
CA VAL A 57 -9.11 -0.04 -14.01
C VAL A 57 -9.97 1.21 -14.20
N VAL A 58 -11.29 1.05 -14.21
CA VAL A 58 -12.26 2.14 -14.32
C VAL A 58 -13.31 2.02 -13.21
N ILE A 59 -13.44 3.07 -12.42
CA ILE A 59 -14.33 3.14 -11.27
C ILE A 59 -15.51 4.07 -11.59
N PHE A 60 -16.69 3.47 -11.72
CA PHE A 60 -17.97 4.16 -11.83
C PHE A 60 -18.69 4.26 -10.49
N ASN A 61 -18.28 3.47 -9.50
CA ASN A 61 -18.79 3.56 -8.14
C ASN A 61 -18.35 4.87 -7.48
N GLU A 62 -19.27 5.78 -7.20
CA GLU A 62 -18.97 7.11 -6.68
C GLU A 62 -18.20 7.11 -5.36
N ASN A 63 -18.51 6.18 -4.46
CA ASN A 63 -17.83 6.11 -3.16
C ASN A 63 -16.37 5.69 -3.33
N LEU A 64 -16.13 4.68 -4.17
CA LEU A 64 -14.78 4.22 -4.48
C LEU A 64 -14.02 5.25 -5.33
N ALA A 65 -14.70 5.99 -6.19
CA ALA A 65 -14.12 7.07 -6.98
C ALA A 65 -13.60 8.21 -6.09
N ARG A 66 -14.37 8.62 -5.06
CA ARG A 66 -13.91 9.61 -4.08
C ARG A 66 -12.68 9.13 -3.31
N VAL A 67 -12.66 7.88 -2.87
CA VAL A 67 -11.49 7.28 -2.20
C VAL A 67 -10.29 7.26 -3.15
N ALA A 68 -10.50 6.80 -4.39
CA ALA A 68 -9.44 6.72 -5.39
C ALA A 68 -8.81 8.08 -5.68
N GLU A 69 -9.62 9.12 -5.89
CA GLU A 69 -9.15 10.49 -6.13
C GLU A 69 -8.39 11.07 -4.93
N GLN A 70 -8.88 10.84 -3.71
CA GLN A 70 -8.30 11.46 -2.51
C GLN A 70 -6.98 10.82 -2.08
N TYR A 71 -6.85 9.50 -2.25
CA TYR A 71 -5.77 8.75 -1.63
C TYR A 71 -4.82 8.08 -2.62
N LEU A 72 -5.22 7.84 -3.87
CA LEU A 72 -4.35 7.18 -4.83
C LEU A 72 -3.44 8.17 -5.54
N LYS A 73 -2.18 7.78 -5.62
CA LYS A 73 -1.11 8.40 -6.39
C LYS A 73 -0.28 7.33 -7.11
N LYS A 74 0.59 7.75 -8.02
CA LYS A 74 1.59 6.87 -8.62
C LYS A 74 2.32 6.07 -7.54
N GLY A 75 2.47 4.77 -7.77
CA GLY A 75 3.12 3.83 -6.86
C GLY A 75 2.21 3.24 -5.79
N SER A 76 1.00 3.77 -5.58
CA SER A 76 0.11 3.28 -4.52
C SER A 76 -0.21 1.80 -4.69
N LYS A 77 -0.11 1.01 -3.62
CA LYS A 77 -0.47 -0.40 -3.61
C LYS A 77 -1.95 -0.55 -3.26
N VAL A 78 -2.67 -1.27 -4.10
CA VAL A 78 -4.13 -1.43 -3.97
C VAL A 78 -4.56 -2.87 -4.21
N TYR A 79 -5.61 -3.26 -3.48
CA TYR A 79 -6.48 -4.37 -3.84
C TYR A 79 -7.67 -3.82 -4.63
N VAL A 80 -8.03 -4.49 -5.71
CA VAL A 80 -9.14 -4.14 -6.59
C VAL A 80 -9.97 -5.38 -6.87
N GLU A 81 -11.26 -5.32 -6.59
CA GLU A 81 -12.25 -6.28 -7.08
C GLU A 81 -13.21 -5.61 -8.06
N GLY A 82 -13.39 -6.21 -9.24
CA GLY A 82 -14.32 -5.72 -10.25
C GLY A 82 -14.76 -6.81 -11.21
N LYS A 83 -15.14 -6.42 -12.43
CA LYS A 83 -15.47 -7.34 -13.52
C LYS A 83 -14.78 -6.93 -14.81
N LEU A 84 -14.49 -7.88 -15.69
CA LEU A 84 -14.00 -7.55 -17.03
C LEU A 84 -15.12 -6.93 -17.87
N LYS A 85 -14.81 -5.81 -18.53
CA LYS A 85 -15.66 -5.18 -19.54
C LYS A 85 -14.83 -4.85 -20.75
N THR A 86 -15.21 -5.39 -21.90
CA THR A 86 -14.61 -5.02 -23.18
C THR A 86 -15.55 -4.04 -23.89
N ARG A 87 -15.04 -2.87 -24.26
CA ARG A 87 -15.77 -1.90 -25.06
C ARG A 87 -15.15 -1.78 -26.45
N LYS A 88 -16.02 -1.62 -27.43
CA LYS A 88 -15.66 -1.29 -28.80
C LYS A 88 -15.69 0.24 -28.97
N TRP A 89 -14.70 0.79 -29.65
CA TRP A 89 -14.64 2.20 -30.02
C TRP A 89 -13.93 2.35 -31.36
N GLU A 90 -14.19 3.45 -32.06
CA GLU A 90 -13.60 3.74 -33.35
C GLU A 90 -12.48 4.77 -33.16
N ASP A 91 -11.31 4.52 -33.71
CA ASP A 91 -10.22 5.50 -33.69
C ASP A 91 -10.41 6.59 -34.77
N GLN A 92 -9.55 7.61 -34.76
CA GLN A 92 -9.67 8.74 -35.70
C GLN A 92 -9.53 8.32 -37.19
N SER A 93 -9.02 7.12 -37.46
CA SER A 93 -8.88 6.57 -38.81
C SER A 93 -10.08 5.76 -39.28
N GLY A 94 -11.12 5.64 -38.45
CA GLY A 94 -12.29 4.81 -38.71
C GLY A 94 -12.09 3.32 -38.38
N THR A 95 -10.98 2.96 -37.73
CA THR A 95 -10.68 1.57 -37.41
C THR A 95 -11.33 1.17 -36.10
N GLU A 96 -12.02 0.02 -36.10
CA GLU A 96 -12.62 -0.55 -34.89
C GLU A 96 -11.54 -1.06 -33.92
N ARG A 97 -11.59 -0.60 -32.67
CA ARG A 97 -10.70 -0.98 -31.58
C ARG A 97 -11.48 -1.55 -30.41
N TYR A 98 -10.84 -2.47 -29.69
CA TYR A 98 -11.38 -3.07 -28.49
C TYR A 98 -10.47 -2.74 -27.32
N THR A 99 -11.07 -2.34 -26.19
CA THR A 99 -10.34 -2.13 -24.93
C THR A 99 -11.03 -2.93 -23.83
N THR A 100 -10.26 -3.77 -23.17
CA THR A 100 -10.69 -4.53 -22.00
C THR A 100 -10.24 -3.82 -20.72
N GLU A 101 -11.18 -3.59 -19.82
CA GLU A 101 -11.01 -2.84 -18.58
C GLU A 101 -11.57 -3.64 -17.41
N VAL A 102 -10.99 -3.48 -16.23
CA VAL A 102 -11.57 -3.93 -14.95
C VAL A 102 -12.50 -2.82 -14.47
N ALA A 103 -13.81 -3.07 -14.55
CA ALA A 103 -14.84 -2.10 -14.23
C ALA A 103 -15.39 -2.32 -12.82
N LEU A 104 -15.36 -1.28 -12.00
CA LEU A 104 -16.05 -1.20 -10.71
C LEU A 104 -17.33 -0.41 -10.94
N GLU A 105 -18.42 -1.12 -11.23
CA GLU A 105 -19.72 -0.53 -11.53
C GLU A 105 -20.38 0.11 -10.32
N GLN A 106 -21.41 0.92 -10.58
CA GLN A 106 -22.19 1.54 -9.51
C GLN A 106 -22.71 0.48 -8.53
N PHE A 107 -22.54 0.76 -7.23
CA PHE A 107 -22.91 -0.14 -6.13
C PHE A 107 -22.19 -1.51 -6.12
N ARG A 108 -21.13 -1.69 -6.92
CA ARG A 108 -20.34 -2.92 -7.02
C ARG A 108 -18.84 -2.63 -6.94
N GLY A 109 -18.07 -3.71 -6.79
CA GLY A 109 -16.62 -3.69 -6.71
C GLY A 109 -16.09 -3.33 -5.33
N GLU A 110 -14.79 -3.52 -5.16
CA GLU A 110 -14.06 -3.22 -3.93
C GLU A 110 -12.72 -2.57 -4.28
N LEU A 111 -12.33 -1.57 -3.50
CA LEU A 111 -11.03 -0.94 -3.56
C LEU A 111 -10.50 -0.81 -2.14
N THR A 112 -9.36 -1.44 -1.87
CA THR A 112 -8.72 -1.38 -0.56
C THR A 112 -7.30 -0.83 -0.73
N LEU A 113 -6.99 0.23 0.01
CA LEU A 113 -5.66 0.82 0.06
C LEU A 113 -4.77 -0.13 0.88
N LEU A 114 -3.65 -0.55 0.30
CA LEU A 114 -2.70 -1.46 0.94
C LEU A 114 -1.38 -0.79 1.28
N ASP A 115 -1.24 0.49 0.94
CA ASP A 115 -0.15 1.29 1.48
C ASP A 115 -0.38 1.43 2.98
N GLY A 116 0.45 0.76 3.77
CA GLY A 116 0.49 0.99 5.20
C GLY A 116 0.67 2.49 5.42
N ALA A 117 -0.07 3.05 6.38
CA ALA A 117 0.22 4.39 6.87
C ALA A 117 1.73 4.44 7.12
N GLU A 118 2.47 5.16 6.27
CA GLU A 118 3.82 5.55 6.61
C GLU A 118 3.65 6.16 8.00
N ARG A 119 4.18 5.44 9.01
CA ARG A 119 4.29 5.98 10.35
C ARG A 119 5.04 7.26 10.13
N ARG A 120 4.32 8.38 10.17
CA ARG A 120 4.91 9.68 10.40
C ARG A 120 5.52 9.51 11.78
N ALA A 121 6.77 9.06 11.82
CA ALA A 121 7.55 9.04 13.03
C ALA A 121 7.40 10.46 13.58
N PRO A 122 6.90 10.64 14.81
CA PRO A 122 6.92 11.95 15.41
C PRO A 122 8.38 12.39 15.37
N SER A 123 8.66 13.47 14.62
CA SER A 123 9.95 14.13 14.63
C SER A 123 10.30 14.44 16.09
N GLU A 124 11.43 13.93 16.56
CA GLU A 124 11.94 14.03 17.94
C GLU A 124 12.41 15.46 18.31
N ASP A 125 11.70 16.49 17.86
CA ASP A 125 12.08 17.90 18.09
C ASP A 125 11.19 18.61 19.12
N ASP A 126 10.29 17.90 19.82
CA ASP A 126 9.41 18.47 20.86
C ASP A 126 9.61 17.80 22.23
N TYR A 127 10.85 17.81 22.74
CA TYR A 127 11.08 17.68 24.19
C TYR A 127 11.26 19.07 24.80
N GLY A 128 10.11 19.70 25.04
CA GLY A 128 10.00 20.91 25.85
C GLY A 128 10.60 20.70 27.25
N GLU A 129 11.65 21.48 27.50
CA GLU A 129 12.30 21.83 28.76
C GLU A 129 11.39 21.68 30.00
N THR A 130 11.48 20.53 30.69
CA THR A 130 10.89 20.39 32.03
C THR A 130 11.80 21.09 33.02
N ARG A 131 11.47 22.33 33.37
CA ARG A 131 12.09 23.08 34.47
C ARG A 131 11.80 22.39 35.80
N THR A 132 12.75 21.60 36.27
CA THR A 132 12.75 21.04 37.62
C THR A 132 12.94 22.18 38.63
N ARG A 133 11.84 22.60 39.26
CA ARG A 133 11.87 23.47 40.43
C ARG A 133 12.17 22.62 41.66
N SER A 134 13.45 22.43 41.98
CA SER A 134 13.87 21.81 43.23
C SER A 134 13.73 22.79 44.39
N GLN A 135 12.85 22.45 45.32
CA GLN A 135 12.71 23.10 46.62
C GLN A 135 13.87 22.70 47.54
N ASP A 136 14.35 23.73 48.22
CA ASP A 136 15.32 23.79 49.29
C ASP A 136 14.87 23.00 50.53
N TYR A 137 15.70 22.06 51.00
CA TYR A 137 15.82 21.66 52.41
C TYR A 137 17.25 21.18 52.65
N GLY A 138 17.92 21.82 53.61
CA GLY A 138 19.33 21.62 53.92
C GLY A 138 19.68 20.41 54.79
N ALA A 139 21.00 20.34 55.03
CA ALA A 139 21.73 19.60 56.06
C ALA A 139 21.95 18.08 55.86
N ALA A 140 23.16 17.69 55.42
CA ALA A 140 24.27 17.27 56.31
C ALA A 140 25.35 16.51 55.52
N LYS A 141 26.62 16.73 55.89
CA LYS A 141 27.84 16.15 55.31
C LYS A 141 28.00 14.66 55.67
N SER A 142 28.55 13.85 54.76
CA SER A 142 29.72 12.95 54.98
C SER A 142 29.89 11.92 53.85
N GLY A 143 31.14 11.69 53.43
CA GLY A 143 31.58 10.33 53.06
C GLY A 143 31.94 10.06 51.59
N THR A 144 33.18 10.34 51.22
CA THR A 144 33.90 9.80 50.05
C THR A 144 34.09 8.28 50.15
N VAL A 145 33.79 7.51 49.09
CA VAL A 145 34.54 6.28 48.75
C VAL A 145 34.56 6.05 47.23
N GLN A 146 35.75 5.74 46.72
CA GLN A 146 36.13 5.51 45.34
C GLN A 146 36.65 4.06 45.20
N ARG A 147 36.12 3.28 44.25
CA ARG A 147 36.71 2.06 43.60
C ARG A 147 35.59 1.40 42.77
N GLY A 148 35.71 1.07 41.48
CA GLY A 148 36.85 0.55 40.72
C GLY A 148 36.62 -0.95 40.49
N GLY A 149 36.29 -1.38 39.25
CA GLY A 149 36.16 -2.81 38.93
C GLY A 149 35.54 -3.13 37.56
N SER A 150 36.39 -3.62 36.67
CA SER A 150 36.14 -4.22 35.34
C SER A 150 35.23 -5.46 35.39
N LEU A 151 34.49 -5.75 34.31
CA LEU A 151 34.62 -6.99 33.49
C LEU A 151 33.45 -7.14 32.51
N GLY A 152 33.80 -7.35 31.24
CA GLY A 152 32.88 -7.83 30.20
C GLY A 152 32.67 -9.34 30.29
N VAL A 153 31.48 -9.80 29.91
CA VAL A 153 31.16 -11.21 29.63
C VAL A 153 30.20 -11.29 28.44
N SER A 154 30.59 -12.14 27.49
CA SER A 154 29.87 -12.56 26.27
C SER A 154 28.45 -13.06 26.53
N ARG A 155 27.53 -12.73 25.61
CA ARG A 155 26.22 -13.41 25.48
C ARG A 155 26.36 -14.56 24.48
N ASN A 156 26.20 -15.80 24.97
CA ASN A 156 25.90 -16.96 24.14
C ASN A 156 24.38 -17.18 24.12
N HIS A 157 23.86 -17.29 22.89
CA HIS A 157 23.07 -18.42 22.40
C HIS A 157 21.99 -19.03 23.33
N ASP A 158 20.77 -18.51 23.27
CA ASP A 158 19.54 -19.15 23.79
C ASP A 158 18.34 -18.81 22.87
N LEU A 159 18.44 -19.14 21.58
CA LEU A 159 17.35 -18.92 20.60
C LEU A 159 17.14 -20.14 19.70
N ASP A 160 17.11 -21.33 20.27
CA ASP A 160 16.58 -22.53 19.63
C ASP A 160 15.94 -23.40 20.73
N ASP A 161 14.87 -24.11 20.38
CA ASP A 161 14.05 -24.99 21.23
C ASP A 161 13.00 -24.33 22.15
N ASP A 162 11.83 -24.01 21.57
CA ASP A 162 10.54 -24.53 22.07
C ASP A 162 9.34 -23.99 21.26
N ILE A 163 8.93 -24.71 20.20
CA ILE A 163 7.60 -24.57 19.60
C ILE A 163 6.93 -25.95 19.64
N PRO A 164 6.00 -26.21 20.59
CA PRO A 164 5.26 -27.46 20.62
C PRO A 164 4.11 -27.49 19.59
N PHE A 165 3.89 -28.68 19.03
CA PHE A 165 2.85 -29.03 18.04
C PHE A 165 1.42 -28.92 18.59
#